data_AF-X1A206-F1
#
_entry.id   AF-X1A206-F1
#
_cell.length_a   1.000
_cell.length_b   1.000
_cell.length_c   1.000
_cell.angle_alpha   90.00
_cell.angle_beta   90.00
_cell.angle_gamma   90.00
#
_symmetry.space_group_name_H-M   'P 1'
#
loop_
_entity.id
_entity.type
_entity.pdbx_description
1 polymer ?
#
loop_
_entity_poly.entity_id
_entity_poly.type
_entity_poly.pdbx_seq_one_letter_code
_entity_poly.pdbx_strand_id
1 'polypeptide(L)' 'HSMSFYCKACTRMPINLINQAIKEAKKKIVSEKIDNSDMKLKAKIFKSTIKDITVKSNINMD' A
#
# COMPACT_ATOMS: atom_id res chain seq x y z
N HIS A 1 -23.00 1.92 1.66
CA HIS A 1 -21.78 1.64 2.44
C HIS A 1 -20.60 1.68 1.48
N SER A 2 -19.70 2.66 1.56
CA SER A 2 -18.54 2.72 0.65
C SER A 2 -17.49 1.70 1.09
N MET A 3 -16.97 0.89 0.17
CA MET A 3 -15.91 -0.06 0.49
C MET A 3 -14.67 0.67 1.03
N SER A 4 -14.09 0.15 2.10
CA SER A 4 -12.82 0.67 2.62
C SER A 4 -11.73 0.61 1.55
N PHE A 5 -10.73 1.48 1.65
CA PHE A 5 -9.60 1.51 0.73
C PHE A 5 -8.95 0.14 0.55
N TYR A 6 -8.75 -0.60 1.64
CA TYR A 6 -8.12 -1.91 1.60
C TYR A 6 -9.03 -2.99 0.98
N CYS A 7 -10.36 -2.89 1.18
CA CYS A 7 -11.30 -3.75 0.48
C CYS A 7 -11.20 -3.54 -1.04
N LYS A 8 -11.18 -2.29 -1.51
CA LYS A 8 -11.00 -1.99 -2.94
C LYS A 8 -9.66 -2.49 -3.48
N ALA A 9 -8.59 -2.27 -2.73
CA ALA A 9 -7.26 -2.74 -3.11
C ALA A 9 -7.23 -4.27 -3.28
N CYS A 10 -7.77 -5.04 -2.32
CA CYS A 10 -7.83 -6.49 -2.41
C CYS A 10 -8.71 -7.00 -3.55
N THR A 11 -9.82 -6.32 -3.86
CA THR A 11 -10.72 -6.72 -4.95
C THR A 11 -10.17 -6.40 -6.33
N ARG A 12 -9.44 -5.28 -6.48
CA ARG A 12 -9.05 -4.76 -7.81
C ARG A 12 -7.59 -4.98 -8.16
N MET A 13 -6.72 -5.23 -7.20
CA MET A 13 -5.30 -5.42 -7.46
C MET A 13 -4.96 -6.91 -7.65
N PRO A 14 -4.20 -7.26 -8.69
CA PRO A 14 -3.56 -8.57 -8.79
C PRO A 14 -2.67 -8.82 -7.56
N ILE A 15 -2.64 -10.06 -7.09
CA ILE A 15 -1.83 -10.46 -5.92
C ILE A 15 -0.34 -10.10 -6.07
N ASN A 16 0.19 -10.15 -7.30
CA ASN A 16 1.58 -9.76 -7.57
C ASN A 16 1.86 -8.28 -7.24
N LEU A 17 0.91 -7.39 -7.54
CA LEU A 17 1.05 -5.96 -7.23
C LEU A 17 0.91 -5.67 -5.74
N ILE A 18 0.08 -6.44 -5.03
CA ILE A 18 -0.03 -6.37 -3.56
C ILE A 18 1.31 -6.81 -2.93
N ASN A 19 1.89 -7.91 -3.41
CA ASN A 19 3.20 -8.37 -2.95
C ASN A 19 4.31 -7.35 -3.23
N GLN A 20 4.28 -6.71 -4.41
CA GLN A 20 5.19 -5.61 -4.72
C GLN A 20 5.01 -4.44 -3.73
N ALA A 21 3.76 -4.05 -3.44
CA ALA A 21 3.47 -2.98 -2.48
C ALA A 21 4.04 -3.28 -1.09
N ILE A 22 3.91 -4.53 -0.63
CA ILE A 22 4.48 -4.98 0.65
C ILE A 22 6.01 -4.86 0.62
N LYS A 23 6.67 -5.32 -0.45
CA LYS A 23 8.13 -5.27 -0.58
C LYS A 23 8.65 -3.83 -0.60
N GLU A 24 8.00 -2.94 -1.36
CA GLU A 24 8.39 -1.52 -1.45
C GLU A 24 8.12 -0.77 -0.14
N ALA A 25 6.99 -1.01 0.51
CA ALA A 25 6.68 -0.39 1.80
C ALA A 25 7.69 -0.82 2.87
N LYS A 26 8.07 -2.11 2.92
CA LYS A 26 9.12 -2.59 3.84
C LYS A 26 10.46 -1.88 3.60
N LYS A 27 10.87 -1.69 2.34
CA LYS A 27 12.09 -0.93 2.01
C LYS A 27 12.02 0.52 2.49
N LYS A 28 10.89 1.20 2.27
CA LYS A 28 10.69 2.59 2.73
C LYS A 28 10.73 2.71 4.25
N ILE A 29 10.03 1.83 4.96
CA ILE A 29 10.02 1.76 6.44
C ILE A 29 11.45 1.65 6.99
N VAL A 30 12.28 0.77 6.41
CA VAL A 30 13.68 0.61 6.81
C VAL A 30 14.52 1.84 6.45
N SER A 31 14.36 2.38 5.24
CA SER A 31 15.11 3.55 4.77
C SER A 31 14.81 4.82 5.57
N GLU A 32 13.55 5.01 5.97
CA GLU A 32 13.08 6.15 6.75
C GLU A 32 13.30 5.94 8.26
N LYS A 33 13.90 4.80 8.67
CA LYS A 33 14.16 4.43 10.07
C LYS A 33 12.90 4.54 10.95
N ILE A 34 11.75 4.16 10.40
CA ILE A 34 10.48 4.21 11.10
C ILE A 34 10.50 3.19 12.22
N ASP A 35 10.20 3.64 13.44
CA ASP A 35 10.20 2.77 14.61
C ASP A 35 9.18 1.63 14.46
N ASN A 36 9.50 0.50 15.08
CA ASN A 36 8.66 -0.69 14.94
C ASN A 36 7.27 -0.53 15.59
N SER A 37 7.15 0.30 16.61
CA SER A 37 5.89 0.60 17.29
C SER A 37 5.03 1.64 16.56
N ASP A 38 5.58 2.42 15.62
CA ASP A 38 4.84 3.43 14.88
C ASP A 38 3.99 2.84 13.75
N MET A 39 2.90 2.18 14.16
CA MET A 39 1.92 1.57 13.26
C MET A 39 1.23 2.59 12.36
N LYS A 40 1.09 3.84 12.83
CA LYS A 40 0.42 4.91 12.07
C LYS A 40 1.25 5.30 10.85
N LEU A 41 2.55 5.54 11.02
CA LEU A 41 3.44 5.86 9.90
C LEU A 41 3.59 4.67 8.95
N LYS A 42 3.75 3.45 9.48
CA LYS A 42 3.79 2.22 8.65
C LYS A 42 2.55 2.05 7.78
N ALA A 43 1.36 2.22 8.35
CA ALA A 43 0.10 2.15 7.62
C ALA A 43 0.00 3.25 6.55
N LYS A 44 0.47 4.47 6.85
CA LYS A 44 0.51 5.58 5.89
C LYS A 44 1.44 5.28 4.72
N ILE A 45 2.64 4.77 4.97
CA ILE A 45 3.61 4.36 3.94
C ILE A 45 3.03 3.26 3.05
N PHE A 46 2.42 2.23 3.66
CA PHE A 46 1.82 1.13 2.91
C PHE A 46 0.66 1.61 2.03
N LYS A 47 -0.26 2.40 2.58
CA LYS A 47 -1.38 3.02 1.84
C LYS A 47 -0.88 3.86 0.67
N SER A 48 0.16 4.68 0.90
CA SER A 48 0.75 5.52 -0.16
C SER A 48 1.41 4.67 -1.25
N THR A 49 2.04 3.56 -0.89
CA THR A 49 2.70 2.64 -1.81
C THR A 49 1.68 1.89 -2.67
N ILE A 50 0.57 1.44 -2.08
CA ILE A 50 -0.55 0.87 -2.83
C ILE A 50 -1.07 1.86 -3.87
N LYS A 51 -1.32 3.12 -3.47
CA LYS A 51 -1.81 4.17 -4.38
C LYS A 51 -0.88 4.39 -5.57
N ASP A 52 0.42 4.51 -5.29
CA ASP A 52 1.45 4.70 -6.31
C ASP A 52 1.47 3.55 -7.33
N ILE A 53 1.41 2.30 -6.85
CA ILE A 53 1.36 1.12 -7.71
C ILE A 53 0.10 1.09 -8.56
N THR A 54 -1.06 1.44 -8.00
CA THR A 54 -2.30 1.50 -8.78
C THR A 54 -2.29 2.57 -9.86
N VAL A 55 -1.70 3.74 -9.59
CA VAL A 55 -1.51 4.78 -10.61
C VAL A 55 -0.59 4.27 -11.72
N LYS A 56 0.56 3.68 -11.36
CA LYS A 56 1.52 3.12 -12.33
C LYS A 56 0.96 1.97 -13.16
N SER A 57 0.03 1.20 -12.60
CA SER A 57 -0.57 0.03 -13.24
C SER A 57 -1.93 0.31 -13.88
N ASN A 58 -2.35 1.58 -13.92
CA ASN A 58 -3.64 2.03 -14.45
C ASN A 58 -4.86 1.30 -13.84
N ILE A 59 -4.81 1.01 -12.55
CA ILE A 59 -5.89 0.36 -11.80
C ILE A 59 -6.79 1.43 -11.19
N ASN A 60 -8.08 1.41 -11.56
CA ASN A 60 -9.06 2.32 -11.00
C ASN A 60 -9.39 1.95 -9.53
N MET A 61 -9.25 2.90 -8.60
CA MET A 61 -9.52 2.76 -7.15
C MET A 61 -10.75 3.55 -6.67
N ASP A 62 -11.47 4.22 -7.57
CA ASP A 62 -12.70 4.97 -7.29
C ASP A 62 -13.95 4.08 -7.17
#